data_AF-A0A374T9J8-F1
#
_entry.id   AF-A0A374T9J8-F1
#
_cell.length_a   1.000
_cell.length_b   1.000
_cell.length_c   1.000
_cell.angle_alpha   90.00
_cell.angle_beta   90.00
_cell.angle_gamma   90.00
#
_symmetry.space_group_name_H-M   'P 1'
#
loop_
_entity.id
_entity.type
_entity.pdbx_description
1 polymer ?
#
loop_
_entity_poly.entity_id
_entity_poly.type
_entity_poly.pdbx_seq_one_letter_code
_entity_poly.pdbx_strand_id
1 'polypeptide(L)'
;MKKIMILAVAMFAMATTTFAADEATNATAAYNMNVKMGSLANALSLNIDQAEAVADVHKNFTADMMNAATAAKDERAAMIDKAVIKDLKYMHSILNDSQYRKYVMLLNATLMNRGLK
;
A
#
# COMPACT_ATOMS: atom_id res chain seq x y z
N MET A 1 -51.56 10.71 40.72
CA MET A 1 -50.23 10.33 40.20
C MET A 1 -50.28 10.34 38.68
N LYS A 2 -49.73 11.39 38.07
CA LYS A 2 -49.71 11.61 36.61
C LYS A 2 -48.58 10.78 36.00
N LYS A 3 -48.88 9.82 35.12
CA LYS A 3 -47.86 9.13 34.31
C LYS A 3 -47.71 9.89 33.00
N ILE A 4 -46.67 10.70 32.91
CA ILE A 4 -46.22 11.33 31.68
C ILE A 4 -45.38 10.27 30.94
N MET A 5 -45.91 9.73 29.85
CA MET A 5 -45.15 8.94 28.89
C MET A 5 -44.56 9.90 27.86
N ILE A 6 -43.29 10.27 28.01
CA ILE A 6 -42.53 10.92 26.94
C ILE A 6 -41.81 9.81 26.18
N LEU A 7 -42.34 9.49 25.00
CA LEU A 7 -41.66 8.69 24.00
C LEU A 7 -40.68 9.60 23.27
N ALA A 8 -39.40 9.52 23.61
CA ALA A 8 -38.32 10.18 22.87
C ALA A 8 -37.52 9.11 22.12
N VAL A 9 -37.86 8.87 20.85
CA VAL A 9 -37.02 8.14 19.90
C VAL A 9 -36.70 9.10 18.77
N ALA A 10 -35.59 9.81 18.91
CA ALA A 10 -34.98 10.59 17.84
C ALA A 10 -33.45 10.46 17.97
N MET A 11 -32.93 9.28 17.68
CA MET A 11 -31.49 9.07 17.49
C MET A 11 -31.30 8.08 16.34
N PHE A 12 -31.55 8.51 15.11
CA PHE A 12 -31.13 7.75 13.92
C PHE A 12 -30.94 8.67 12.71
N ALA A 13 -30.07 9.66 12.84
CA ALA A 13 -29.53 10.36 11.67
C ALA A 13 -28.21 11.02 12.09
N MET A 14 -27.09 10.33 11.88
CA MET A 14 -25.74 10.90 11.64
C MET A 14 -24.59 9.86 11.71
N ALA A 15 -24.86 8.56 11.74
CA ALA A 15 -23.79 7.55 11.71
C ALA A 15 -23.29 7.15 10.31
N THR A 16 -23.77 7.78 9.22
CA THR A 16 -23.45 7.36 7.85
C THR A 16 -22.31 8.16 7.20
N THR A 17 -21.85 9.27 7.78
CA THR A 17 -20.79 10.10 7.19
C THR A 17 -19.38 9.76 7.68
N THR A 18 -19.24 8.97 8.76
CA THR A 18 -17.91 8.62 9.32
C THR A 18 -17.22 7.48 8.57
N PHE A 19 -17.96 6.59 7.89
CA PHE A 19 -17.35 5.46 7.19
C PHE A 19 -16.68 5.84 5.86
N ALA A 20 -17.19 6.84 5.14
CA ALA A 20 -16.64 7.25 3.83
C ALA A 20 -15.34 8.08 3.95
N ALA A 21 -15.21 8.87 5.03
CA ALA A 21 -13.98 9.62 5.28
C ALA A 21 -12.84 8.69 5.75
N ASP A 22 -13.14 7.69 6.58
CA ASP A 22 -12.16 6.72 7.06
C ASP A 22 -11.68 5.79 5.94
N GLU A 23 -12.56 5.41 5.00
CA GLU A 23 -12.22 4.57 3.83
C GLU A 23 -11.16 5.24 2.93
N ALA A 24 -11.25 6.55 2.70
CA ALA A 24 -10.32 7.28 1.84
C ALA A 24 -8.91 7.40 2.43
N THR A 25 -8.81 7.65 3.74
CA THR A 25 -7.53 7.71 4.46
C THR A 25 -6.88 6.33 4.63
N ASN A 26 -7.66 5.29 4.94
CA ASN A 26 -7.14 3.92 5.04
C ASN A 26 -6.76 3.34 3.68
N ALA A 27 -7.52 3.65 2.63
CA ALA A 27 -7.20 3.22 1.27
C ALA A 27 -5.80 3.70 0.89
N THR A 28 -5.49 4.99 1.08
CA THR A 28 -4.18 5.57 0.71
C THR A 28 -3.01 4.93 1.47
N ALA A 29 -3.21 4.54 2.73
CA ALA A 29 -2.17 3.89 3.53
C ALA A 29 -1.73 2.54 2.95
N ALA A 30 -2.63 1.78 2.32
CA ALA A 30 -2.30 0.51 1.67
C ALA A 30 -1.31 0.69 0.51
N TYR A 31 -1.38 1.80 -0.22
CA TYR A 31 -0.50 2.08 -1.38
C TYR A 31 0.85 2.68 -0.98
N ASN A 32 1.01 3.11 0.27
CA ASN A 32 2.28 3.65 0.74
C ASN A 32 3.30 2.53 0.93
N MET A 33 4.09 2.24 -0.10
CA MET A 33 5.11 1.18 -0.10
C MET A 33 6.34 1.49 0.76
N ASN A 34 6.31 2.48 1.66
CA ASN A 34 7.45 2.74 2.54
C ASN A 34 7.79 1.51 3.40
N VAL A 35 9.09 1.18 3.44
CA VAL A 35 9.66 0.07 4.20
C VAL A 35 10.92 0.54 4.89
N LYS A 36 11.32 -0.14 5.97
CA LYS A 36 12.64 0.08 6.56
C LYS A 36 13.70 -0.43 5.59
N MET A 37 14.36 0.47 4.87
CA MET A 37 15.31 0.11 3.82
C MET A 37 16.47 -0.76 4.35
N GLY A 38 16.97 -0.48 5.55
CA GLY A 38 17.98 -1.34 6.19
C GLY A 38 17.48 -2.78 6.45
N SER A 39 16.20 -2.96 6.79
CA SER A 39 15.61 -4.30 6.94
C SER A 39 15.47 -5.03 5.62
N LEU A 40 15.08 -4.32 4.54
CA LEU A 40 15.02 -4.88 3.20
C LEU A 40 16.43 -5.27 2.71
N ALA A 41 17.41 -4.38 2.89
CA ALA A 41 18.80 -4.62 2.53
C ALA A 41 19.38 -5.83 3.27
N ASN A 42 19.12 -5.95 4.58
CA ASN A 42 19.52 -7.12 5.37
C ASN A 42 18.82 -8.40 4.91
N ALA A 43 17.51 -8.34 4.66
CA ALA A 43 16.75 -9.48 4.19
C ALA A 43 17.28 -10.00 2.84
N LEU A 44 17.70 -9.11 1.95
CA LEU A 44 18.26 -9.47 0.65
C LEU A 44 19.78 -9.64 0.66
N SER A 45 20.44 -9.41 1.79
CA SER A 45 21.90 -9.43 1.90
C SER A 45 22.58 -8.56 0.82
N LEU A 46 22.11 -7.32 0.69
CA LEU A 46 22.63 -6.37 -0.30
C LEU A 46 24.01 -5.87 0.11
N ASN A 47 24.87 -5.65 -0.89
CA ASN A 47 26.05 -4.79 -0.70
C ASN A 47 25.63 -3.31 -0.71
N ILE A 48 26.58 -2.40 -0.47
CA ILE A 48 26.30 -0.95 -0.35
C ILE A 48 25.73 -0.38 -1.65
N ASP A 49 26.34 -0.69 -2.79
CA ASP A 49 25.92 -0.19 -4.10
C ASP A 49 24.51 -0.70 -4.47
N GLN A 50 24.22 -1.98 -4.20
CA GLN A 50 22.90 -2.55 -4.38
C GLN A 50 21.88 -1.90 -3.45
N ALA A 51 22.23 -1.64 -2.20
CA ALA A 51 21.32 -1.02 -1.24
C ALA A 51 20.92 0.41 -1.64
N GLU A 52 21.86 1.20 -2.17
CA GLU A 52 21.59 2.53 -2.71
C GLU A 52 20.69 2.46 -3.94
N ALA A 53 21.02 1.62 -4.91
CA ALA A 53 20.22 1.46 -6.13
C ALA A 53 18.81 0.91 -5.84
N VAL A 54 18.68 -0.06 -4.92
CA VAL A 54 17.38 -0.58 -4.47
C VAL A 54 16.57 0.51 -3.78
N ALA A 55 17.19 1.37 -2.98
CA ALA A 55 16.49 2.47 -2.31
C ALA A 55 15.90 3.47 -3.32
N ASP A 56 16.65 3.79 -4.37
CA ASP A 56 16.18 4.68 -5.44
C ASP A 56 15.03 4.08 -6.24
N VAL A 57 15.13 2.81 -6.63
CA VAL A 57 14.04 2.10 -7.32
C VAL A 57 12.80 2.03 -6.43
N HIS A 58 12.96 1.67 -5.16
CA HIS A 58 11.85 1.51 -4.22
C HIS A 58 11.14 2.84 -3.91
N LYS A 59 11.89 3.95 -3.88
CA LYS A 59 11.33 5.31 -3.78
C LYS A 59 10.43 5.63 -4.97
N ASN A 60 10.87 5.32 -6.19
CA ASN A 60 10.08 5.51 -7.39
C ASN A 60 8.84 4.59 -7.41
N PHE A 61 8.98 3.33 -7.00
CA PHE A 61 7.86 2.41 -6.87
C PHE A 61 6.82 2.92 -5.86
N THR A 62 7.26 3.44 -4.72
CA THR A 62 6.36 4.05 -3.73
C THR A 62 5.59 5.24 -4.33
N ALA A 63 6.26 6.11 -5.09
CA ALA A 63 5.60 7.23 -5.76
C ALA A 63 4.57 6.75 -6.81
N ASP A 64 4.92 5.76 -7.63
CA ASP A 64 4.03 5.18 -8.63
C ASP A 64 2.78 4.55 -7.98
N MET A 65 2.94 3.85 -6.86
CA MET A 65 1.83 3.28 -6.10
C MET A 65 0.94 4.35 -5.45
N MET A 66 1.53 5.44 -4.94
CA MET A 66 0.76 6.57 -4.42
C MET A 66 -0.03 7.29 -5.52
N ASN A 67 0.49 7.37 -6.74
CA ASN A 67 -0.27 7.88 -7.88
C ASN A 67 -1.46 6.97 -8.21
N ALA A 68 -1.28 5.64 -8.15
CA ALA A 68 -2.38 4.68 -8.32
C ALA A 68 -3.46 4.84 -7.25
N ALA A 69 -3.09 5.18 -6.01
CA ALA A 69 -4.05 5.43 -4.93
C ALA A 69 -5.05 6.54 -5.26
N THR A 70 -4.60 7.57 -5.99
CA THR A 70 -5.42 8.71 -6.41
C THR A 70 -6.21 8.49 -7.70
N ALA A 71 -5.94 7.38 -8.41
CA ALA A 71 -6.60 7.08 -9.68
C ALA A 71 -8.05 6.64 -9.50
N ALA A 72 -8.82 6.78 -10.58
CA ALA A 72 -10.17 6.24 -10.67
C ALA A 72 -10.17 4.71 -10.47
N LYS A 73 -11.26 4.16 -9.93
CA LYS A 73 -11.33 2.76 -9.49
C LYS A 73 -11.08 1.76 -10.63
N ASP A 74 -11.56 2.09 -11.82
CA ASP A 74 -11.41 1.33 -13.06
C ASP A 74 -10.00 1.38 -13.66
N GLU A 75 -9.25 2.45 -13.42
CA GLU A 75 -7.85 2.60 -13.87
C GLU A 75 -6.82 2.07 -12.84
N ARG A 76 -7.21 2.04 -11.57
CA ARG A 76 -6.31 1.78 -10.44
C ARG A 76 -5.57 0.44 -10.55
N ALA A 77 -6.27 -0.64 -10.90
CA ALA A 77 -5.66 -1.96 -11.00
C ALA A 77 -4.54 -1.98 -12.05
N ALA A 78 -4.78 -1.39 -13.23
CA ALA A 78 -3.77 -1.31 -14.29
C ALA A 78 -2.56 -0.45 -13.88
N MET A 79 -2.77 0.61 -13.08
CA MET A 79 -1.67 1.42 -12.56
C MET A 79 -0.82 0.67 -11.53
N ILE A 80 -1.45 -0.10 -10.64
CA ILE A 80 -0.73 -0.99 -9.70
C ILE A 80 0.11 -1.99 -10.48
N ASP A 81 -0.48 -2.70 -11.45
CA ASP A 81 0.22 -3.70 -12.24
C ASP A 81 1.42 -3.10 -12.99
N LYS A 82 1.23 -1.91 -13.57
CA LYS A 82 2.30 -1.17 -14.25
C LYS A 82 3.42 -0.80 -13.28
N ALA A 83 3.09 -0.31 -12.07
CA ALA A 83 4.07 0.04 -11.04
C ALA A 83 4.87 -1.19 -10.59
N VAL A 84 4.18 -2.31 -10.33
CA VAL A 84 4.82 -3.57 -9.91
C VAL A 84 5.73 -4.13 -11.00
N ILE A 85 5.27 -4.16 -12.27
CA ILE A 85 6.10 -4.65 -13.39
C ILE A 85 7.35 -3.78 -13.58
N LYS A 86 7.20 -2.46 -13.49
CA LYS A 86 8.31 -1.51 -13.62
C LYS A 86 9.34 -1.70 -12.50
N ASP A 87 8.88 -1.81 -11.26
CA ASP A 87 9.72 -2.07 -10.09
C ASP A 87 10.49 -3.39 -10.24
N LEU A 88 9.79 -4.49 -10.54
CA LEU A 88 10.40 -5.80 -10.75
C LEU A 88 11.46 -5.79 -11.85
N LYS A 89 11.20 -5.10 -12.96
CA LYS A 89 12.16 -4.95 -14.05
C LYS A 89 13.46 -4.26 -13.59
N TYR A 90 13.35 -3.18 -12.81
CA TYR A 90 14.53 -2.46 -12.32
C TYR A 90 15.25 -3.24 -11.22
N MET A 91 14.51 -3.87 -10.30
CA MET A 91 15.11 -4.71 -9.27
C MET A 91 15.91 -5.88 -9.86
N HIS A 92 15.42 -6.51 -10.94
CA HIS A 92 16.16 -7.56 -11.64
C HIS A 92 17.47 -7.09 -12.29
N SER A 93 17.62 -5.79 -12.56
CA SER A 93 18.88 -5.24 -13.09
C SER A 93 19.96 -5.01 -12.02
N ILE A 94 19.56 -4.97 -10.74
CA ILE A 94 20.43 -4.67 -9.59
C ILE A 94 20.73 -5.94 -8.79
N LEU A 95 19.72 -6.79 -8.64
CA LEU A 95 19.75 -7.98 -7.79
C LEU A 95 20.20 -9.20 -8.59
N ASN A 96 20.98 -10.08 -7.95
CA ASN A 96 21.18 -11.42 -8.51
C ASN A 96 19.92 -12.29 -8.35
N ASP A 97 19.87 -13.42 -9.04
CA ASP A 97 18.70 -14.30 -9.07
C ASP A 97 18.16 -14.71 -7.69
N SER A 98 19.05 -14.96 -6.72
CA SER A 98 18.64 -15.36 -5.36
C SER A 98 17.99 -14.21 -4.62
N GLN A 99 18.61 -13.03 -4.68
CA GLN A 99 18.09 -11.79 -4.11
C GLN A 99 16.77 -11.40 -4.77
N TYR A 100 16.68 -11.47 -6.09
CA TYR A 100 15.49 -11.13 -6.85
C TYR A 100 14.30 -12.04 -6.51
N ARG A 101 14.50 -13.37 -6.47
CA ARG A 101 13.43 -14.29 -6.04
C ARG A 101 12.92 -13.98 -4.64
N LYS A 102 13.83 -13.66 -3.71
CA LYS A 102 13.45 -13.27 -2.35
C LYS A 102 12.70 -11.94 -2.33
N TYR A 103 13.12 -10.97 -3.14
CA TYR A 103 12.43 -9.70 -3.30
C TYR A 103 11.00 -9.89 -3.82
N VAL A 104 10.81 -10.68 -4.88
CA VAL A 104 9.48 -10.99 -5.44
C VAL A 104 8.57 -11.61 -4.37
N MET A 105 9.08 -12.54 -3.57
CA MET A 105 8.32 -13.16 -2.48
C MET A 105 7.90 -12.12 -1.43
N LEU A 106 8.81 -11.25 -0.99
CA LEU A 106 8.53 -10.19 -0.02
C LEU A 106 7.54 -9.16 -0.57
N LEU A 107 7.70 -8.74 -1.83
CA LEU A 107 6.79 -7.81 -2.47
C LEU A 107 5.39 -8.41 -2.59
N ASN A 108 5.28 -9.68 -3.01
CA ASN A 108 3.98 -10.35 -3.09
C ASN A 108 3.29 -10.45 -1.73
N ALA A 109 4.01 -10.88 -0.69
CA ALA A 109 3.48 -10.89 0.68
C ALA A 109 3.04 -9.50 1.14
N THR A 110 3.81 -8.46 0.80
CA THR A 110 3.46 -7.08 1.13
C THR A 110 2.17 -6.62 0.46
N LEU A 111 2.00 -6.92 -0.84
CA LEU A 111 0.80 -6.57 -1.59
C LEU A 111 -0.45 -7.31 -1.06
N MET A 112 -0.34 -8.61 -0.80
CA MET A 112 -1.42 -9.42 -0.22
C MET A 112 -1.83 -8.89 1.17
N ASN A 113 -0.86 -8.63 2.04
CA ASN A 113 -1.12 -8.12 3.39
C ASN A 113 -1.77 -6.73 3.42
N ARG A 114 -1.70 -6.00 2.30
CA ARG A 114 -2.28 -4.67 2.13
C ARG A 114 -3.56 -4.69 1.29
N GLY A 115 -4.04 -5.87 0.87
CA GLY A 115 -5.25 -6.02 0.06
C GLY A 115 -5.14 -5.46 -1.35
N LEU A 116 -3.92 -5.42 -1.91
CA LEU A 116 -3.64 -4.94 -3.26
C LEU A 116 -3.54 -6.07 -4.30
N LYS A 117 -3.64 -7.32 -3.84
CA LYS A 117 -3.71 -8.55 -4.63
C LYS A 117 -4.64 -9.55 -3.96
#